data_AF-A0A0N4YCZ6-F1
#
_entry.id   AF-A0A0N4YCZ6-F1
#
_cell.length_a   1.000
_cell.length_b   1.000
_cell.length_c   1.000
_cell.angle_alpha   90.00
_cell.angle_beta   90.00
_cell.angle_gamma   90.00
#
_symmetry.space_group_name_H-M   'P 1'
#
loop_
_entity.id
_entity.type
_entity.pdbx_description
1 polymer ?
#
loop_
_entity_poly.entity_id
_entity_poly.type
_entity_poly.pdbx_seq_one_letter_code
_entity_poly.pdbx_strand_id
1 'polypeptide(L)'
;MSKIYRTVVRPVALYGAECWPATKEVEHHLSVMEMKMLRWMAGVTRLDRKTNAEIRKRFGVAPIPDKLRESRPRWYGHVLRASDNTVCKIGLGLDIQGTRPRGRSKQRWLDTIHVDLKAERIHPDHTRDRAVWRQRIGVANPASK
;
A
#
# COMPACT_ATOMS: atom_id res chain seq x y z
N MET A 1 17.89 13.57 -5.85
CA MET A 1 17.43 12.92 -4.60
C MET A 1 16.07 12.22 -4.69
N SER A 2 15.05 12.77 -5.38
CA SER A 2 13.72 12.13 -5.50
C SER A 2 13.75 10.70 -6.04
N LYS A 3 14.64 10.42 -7.00
CA LYS A 3 14.82 9.09 -7.58
C LYS A 3 15.23 8.05 -6.54
N ILE A 4 16.26 8.33 -5.71
CA ILE A 4 16.79 7.40 -4.69
C ILE A 4 15.71 7.01 -3.68
N TYR A 5 14.96 7.98 -3.16
CA TYR A 5 13.88 7.67 -2.21
C TYR A 5 12.80 6.78 -2.83
N ARG A 6 12.39 7.08 -4.07
CA ARG A 6 11.37 6.30 -4.78
C ARG A 6 11.83 4.89 -5.15
N THR A 7 13.11 4.69 -5.49
CA THR A 7 13.63 3.41 -5.99
C THR A 7 14.23 2.52 -4.92
N VAL A 8 14.73 3.08 -3.82
CA VAL A 8 15.43 2.32 -2.78
C VAL A 8 14.65 2.36 -1.47
N VAL A 9 14.49 3.57 -0.90
CA VAL A 9 13.94 3.72 0.46
C VAL A 9 12.49 3.24 0.55
N ARG A 10 11.65 3.68 -0.38
CA ARG A 10 10.22 3.39 -0.35
C ARG A 10 9.91 1.89 -0.58
N PRO A 11 10.50 1.20 -1.56
CA PRO A 11 10.32 -0.24 -1.70
C PRO A 11 10.79 -1.03 -0.48
N VAL A 12 11.92 -0.65 0.12
CA VAL A 12 12.43 -1.30 1.33
C VAL A 12 11.48 -1.11 2.51
N ALA A 13 10.97 0.12 2.72
CA ALA A 13 10.01 0.40 3.77
C ALA A 13 8.65 -0.31 3.59
N LEU A 14 8.28 -0.63 2.35
CA LEU A 14 7.04 -1.34 2.01
C LEU A 14 7.26 -2.84 1.76
N TYR A 15 8.48 -3.34 1.99
CA TYR A 15 8.80 -4.73 1.72
C TYR A 15 7.92 -5.65 2.56
N GLY A 16 7.25 -6.59 1.90
CA GLY A 16 6.30 -7.52 2.52
C GLY A 16 4.94 -6.91 2.85
N ALA A 17 4.79 -5.58 2.87
CA ALA A 17 3.59 -4.86 3.36
C ALA A 17 2.31 -5.11 2.54
N GLU A 18 2.47 -5.80 1.43
CA GLU A 18 1.40 -6.34 0.58
C GLU A 18 0.53 -7.37 1.30
N CYS A 19 1.06 -8.10 2.29
CA CYS A 19 0.41 -9.24 2.94
C CYS A 19 -0.06 -8.98 4.38
N TRP A 20 0.07 -7.75 4.91
CA TRP A 20 -0.26 -7.44 6.31
C TRP A 20 -1.58 -6.67 6.42
N PRO A 21 -2.40 -6.89 7.46
CA PRO A 21 -3.49 -5.98 7.76
C PRO A 21 -2.91 -4.64 8.24
N ALA A 22 -2.79 -3.68 7.33
CA ALA A 22 -2.25 -2.36 7.66
C ALA A 22 -3.21 -1.62 8.60
N THR A 23 -2.83 -1.54 9.87
CA THR A 23 -3.58 -0.76 10.86
C THR A 23 -3.28 0.73 10.67
N LYS A 24 -4.14 1.60 11.22
CA LYS A 24 -3.90 3.06 11.21
C LYS A 24 -2.61 3.46 11.92
N GLU A 25 -2.20 2.70 12.92
CA GLU A 25 -0.93 2.89 13.62
C GLU A 25 0.25 2.61 12.70
N VAL A 26 0.24 1.50 11.94
CA VAL A 26 1.28 1.19 10.95
C VAL A 26 1.35 2.27 9.86
N GLU A 27 0.20 2.71 9.33
CA GLU A 27 0.14 3.81 8.35
C GLU A 27 0.73 5.11 8.92
N HIS A 28 0.48 5.41 10.20
CA HIS A 28 1.02 6.58 10.88
C HIS A 28 2.53 6.50 11.05
N HIS A 29 3.07 5.39 11.54
CA HIS A 29 4.52 5.20 11.69
C HIS A 29 5.25 5.30 10.35
N LEU A 30 4.73 4.69 9.28
CA LEU A 30 5.27 4.81 7.94
C LEU A 30 5.28 6.28 7.47
N SER A 31 4.19 7.01 7.72
CA SER A 31 4.08 8.43 7.36
C SER A 31 5.09 9.31 8.09
N VAL A 32 5.32 9.05 9.37
CA VAL A 32 6.32 9.76 10.19
C VAL A 32 7.73 9.46 9.68
N MET A 33 8.04 8.18 9.45
CA MET A 33 9.33 7.75 8.88
C MET A 33 9.58 8.42 7.52
N GLU A 34 8.61 8.36 6.60
CA GLU A 34 8.69 9.02 5.28
C GLU A 34 9.01 10.51 5.45
N MET A 35 8.24 11.23 6.27
CA MET A 35 8.43 12.67 6.41
C MET A 35 9.77 13.03 7.06
N LYS A 36 10.26 12.22 8.01
CA LYS A 36 11.57 12.41 8.63
C LYS A 36 12.69 12.26 7.59
N MET A 37 12.63 11.22 6.76
CA MET A 37 13.62 10.98 5.71
C MET A 37 13.56 12.05 4.62
N LEU A 38 12.37 12.42 4.14
CA LEU A 38 12.19 13.46 3.12
C LEU A 38 12.72 14.82 3.60
N ARG A 39 12.44 15.20 4.85
CA ARG A 39 12.98 16.44 5.44
C ARG A 39 14.49 16.43 5.54
N TRP A 40 15.05 15.34 6.04
CA TRP A 40 16.50 15.19 6.18
C TRP A 40 17.21 15.29 4.82
N MET A 41 16.73 14.56 3.81
CA MET A 41 17.29 14.64 2.45
C MET A 41 17.10 16.02 1.79
N ALA A 42 16.10 16.79 2.22
CA ALA A 42 15.84 18.13 1.70
C ALA A 42 16.67 19.22 2.40
N GLY A 43 17.36 18.88 3.50
CA GLY A 43 18.00 19.85 4.39
C GLY A 43 17.00 20.77 5.10
N VAL A 44 15.74 20.35 5.25
CA VAL A 44 14.67 21.20 5.78
C VAL A 44 14.50 20.95 7.28
N THR A 45 14.59 22.04 8.04
CA THR A 45 14.39 22.10 9.47
C THR A 45 12.96 22.58 9.81
N ARG A 46 12.63 22.66 11.10
CA ARG A 46 11.35 23.22 11.55
C ARG A 46 11.27 24.74 11.33
N LEU A 47 12.41 25.43 11.28
CA LEU A 47 12.46 26.90 11.12
C LEU A 47 12.02 27.34 9.72
N ASP A 48 12.21 26.48 8.72
CA ASP A 48 11.82 26.76 7.33
C ASP A 48 10.30 26.80 7.13
N ARG A 49 9.52 26.39 8.14
CA ARG A 49 8.04 26.35 8.15
C ARG A 49 7.42 25.68 6.92
N LYS A 50 8.15 24.76 6.27
CA LYS A 50 7.68 24.01 5.10
C LYS A 50 6.67 22.94 5.48
N THR A 51 5.54 22.95 4.78
CA THR A 51 4.47 21.98 5.02
C THR A 51 4.85 20.58 4.53
N ASN A 52 4.23 19.53 5.09
CA ASN A 52 4.42 18.16 4.62
C ASN A 52 4.05 18.02 3.13
N ALA A 53 3.01 18.72 2.69
CA ALA A 53 2.52 18.70 1.32
C ALA A 53 3.54 19.32 0.35
N GLU A 54 4.13 20.46 0.70
CA GLU A 54 5.19 21.10 -0.08
C GLU A 54 6.41 20.19 -0.26
N ILE A 55 6.83 19.53 0.81
CA ILE A 55 7.96 18.60 0.77
C ILE A 55 7.62 17.44 -0.17
N ARG A 56 6.47 16.79 -0.01
CA ARG A 56 6.05 15.70 -0.91
C ARG A 56 5.98 16.14 -2.38
N LYS A 57 5.45 17.34 -2.64
CA LYS A 57 5.42 17.95 -3.98
C LYS A 57 6.83 18.16 -4.54
N ARG A 58 7.77 18.67 -3.74
CA ARG A 58 9.18 18.85 -4.12
C ARG A 58 9.85 17.54 -4.53
N PHE A 59 9.53 16.44 -3.86
CA PHE A 59 10.07 15.11 -4.21
C PHE A 59 9.26 14.37 -5.28
N GLY A 60 8.08 14.88 -5.67
CA GLY A 60 7.19 14.21 -6.62
C GLY A 60 6.70 12.85 -6.12
N VAL A 61 6.35 12.78 -4.82
CA VAL A 61 5.94 11.53 -4.17
C VAL A 61 4.56 11.65 -3.54
N ALA A 62 3.68 10.67 -3.77
CA ALA A 62 2.45 10.56 -2.98
C ALA A 62 2.77 10.06 -1.55
N PRO A 63 1.87 10.28 -0.58
CA PRO A 63 2.00 9.70 0.76
C PRO A 63 2.27 8.18 0.74
N ILE A 64 3.16 7.72 1.62
CA ILE A 64 3.48 6.29 1.73
C ILE A 64 2.26 5.39 2.04
N PRO A 65 1.22 5.80 2.82
CA PRO A 65 0.03 4.97 3.00
C PRO A 65 -0.73 4.72 1.71
N ASP A 66 -0.75 5.68 0.79
CA ASP A 66 -1.40 5.52 -0.52
C ASP A 66 -0.62 4.51 -1.37
N LYS A 67 0.72 4.52 -1.28
CA LYS A 67 1.54 3.53 -1.97
C LYS A 67 1.40 2.12 -1.38
N LEU A 68 1.29 2.05 -0.05
CA LEU A 68 0.98 0.82 0.66
C LEU A 68 -0.41 0.29 0.28
N ARG A 69 -1.41 1.17 0.15
CA ARG A 69 -2.74 0.80 -0.34
C ARG A 69 -2.67 0.25 -1.76
N GLU A 70 -1.93 0.88 -2.66
CA GLU A 70 -1.77 0.41 -4.05
C GLU A 70 -1.12 -0.99 -4.12
N SER A 71 -0.20 -1.33 -3.21
CA SER A 71 0.53 -2.60 -3.26
C SER A 71 -0.33 -3.81 -2.89
N ARG A 72 -1.33 -3.64 -2.01
CA ARG A 72 -2.19 -4.75 -1.56
C ARG A 72 -3.11 -5.30 -2.68
N PRO A 73 -3.89 -4.49 -3.45
CA PRO A 73 -4.60 -4.96 -4.64
C PRO A 73 -3.67 -5.48 -5.73
N ARG A 74 -2.44 -4.93 -5.87
CA ARG A 74 -1.46 -5.48 -6.82
C ARG A 74 -1.18 -6.95 -6.51
N TRP A 75 -0.88 -7.27 -5.25
CA TRP A 75 -0.66 -8.63 -4.78
C TRP A 75 -1.91 -9.49 -4.87
N TYR A 76 -3.06 -8.99 -4.41
CA TYR A 76 -4.34 -9.70 -4.49
C TYR A 76 -4.69 -10.11 -5.92
N GLY A 77 -4.56 -9.19 -6.88
CA GLY A 77 -4.77 -9.50 -8.28
C GLY A 77 -3.75 -10.50 -8.83
N HIS A 78 -2.50 -10.46 -8.36
CA HIS A 78 -1.50 -11.48 -8.71
C HIS A 78 -1.93 -12.87 -8.25
N VAL A 79 -2.37 -12.99 -6.98
CA VAL A 79 -2.88 -14.25 -6.44
C VAL A 79 -4.13 -14.71 -7.16
N LEU A 80 -5.08 -13.81 -7.47
CA LEU A 80 -6.31 -14.19 -8.18
C LEU A 80 -6.06 -14.77 -9.58
N ARG A 81 -4.99 -14.34 -10.25
CA ARG A 81 -4.57 -14.85 -11.57
C ARG A 81 -3.66 -16.07 -11.51
N ALA A 82 -3.14 -16.42 -10.33
CA ALA A 82 -2.31 -17.61 -10.17
C ALA A 82 -3.16 -18.87 -10.33
N SER A 83 -2.53 -19.99 -10.69
CA SER A 83 -3.20 -21.28 -10.77
C SER A 83 -3.70 -21.73 -9.39
N ASP A 84 -4.78 -22.52 -9.40
CA ASP A 84 -5.46 -22.96 -8.17
C ASP A 84 -4.59 -23.85 -7.28
N ASN A 85 -3.53 -24.45 -7.82
CA ASN A 85 -2.57 -25.25 -7.07
C ASN A 85 -1.47 -24.42 -6.38
N THR A 86 -1.41 -23.10 -6.58
CA THR A 86 -0.40 -22.28 -5.91
C THR A 86 -0.72 -22.10 -4.42
N VAL A 87 0.31 -22.17 -3.58
CA VAL A 87 0.19 -22.00 -2.12
C VAL A 87 -0.54 -20.71 -1.76
N CYS A 88 -0.27 -19.61 -2.47
CA CYS A 88 -0.94 -18.33 -2.24
C CYS A 88 -2.44 -18.38 -2.55
N LYS A 89 -2.85 -19.04 -3.63
CA LYS A 89 -4.27 -19.16 -4.02
C LYS A 89 -5.03 -20.09 -3.07
N ILE A 90 -4.42 -21.22 -2.70
CA ILE A 90 -4.94 -22.14 -1.69
C ILE A 90 -5.10 -21.41 -0.35
N GLY A 91 -4.06 -20.71 0.12
CA GLY A 91 -4.10 -19.97 1.38
C GLY A 91 -5.11 -18.82 1.38
N LEU A 92 -5.37 -18.19 0.24
CA LEU A 92 -6.39 -17.15 0.10
C LEU A 92 -7.81 -17.71 0.26
N GLY A 93 -8.06 -18.93 -0.24
CA GLY A 93 -9.36 -19.61 -0.16
C GLY A 93 -9.55 -20.46 1.10
N LEU A 94 -8.52 -20.61 1.92
CA LEU A 94 -8.57 -21.44 3.12
C LEU A 94 -9.47 -20.80 4.18
N ASP A 95 -10.57 -21.48 4.51
CA ASP A 95 -11.39 -21.14 5.65
C ASP A 95 -10.99 -22.02 6.85
N ILE A 96 -10.57 -21.38 7.94
CA ILE A 96 -10.14 -22.07 9.14
C ILE A 96 -11.37 -22.21 10.04
N GLN A 97 -11.81 -23.44 10.27
CA GLN A 97 -12.94 -23.72 11.14
C GLN A 97 -12.66 -23.23 12.57
N GLY A 98 -13.59 -22.43 13.11
CA GLY A 98 -13.52 -21.90 14.47
C GLY A 98 -14.31 -20.62 14.64
N THR A 99 -14.75 -20.36 15.87
CA THR A 99 -15.44 -19.13 16.23
C THR A 99 -14.44 -18.06 16.68
N ARG A 100 -14.68 -16.81 16.27
CA ARG A 100 -13.87 -15.69 16.76
C ARG A 100 -14.10 -15.47 18.25
N PRO A 101 -13.05 -15.09 19.01
CA PRO A 101 -13.21 -14.63 20.37
C PRO A 101 -14.20 -13.46 20.44
N ARG A 102 -14.99 -13.42 21.52
CA ARG A 102 -15.86 -12.27 21.81
C ARG A 102 -15.01 -11.03 22.11
N GLY A 103 -15.43 -9.87 21.60
CA GLY A 103 -14.74 -8.58 21.76
C GLY A 103 -14.19 -8.04 20.44
N ARG A 104 -13.17 -7.17 20.52
CA ARG A 104 -12.53 -6.56 19.34
C ARG A 104 -11.71 -7.61 18.59
N SER A 105 -12.31 -8.20 17.55
CA SER A 105 -11.60 -9.18 16.72
C SER A 105 -10.43 -8.53 15.95
N LYS A 106 -9.35 -9.29 15.73
CA LYS A 106 -8.21 -8.82 14.94
C LYS A 106 -8.64 -8.58 13.48
N GLN A 107 -8.16 -7.49 12.91
CA GLN A 107 -8.38 -7.11 11.51
C GLN A 107 -7.79 -8.17 10.58
N ARG A 108 -8.58 -8.73 9.67
CA ARG A 108 -8.03 -9.64 8.64
C ARG A 108 -7.39 -8.82 7.53
N TRP A 109 -6.43 -9.46 6.88
CA TRP A 109 -5.90 -8.94 5.63
C TRP A 109 -6.99 -8.82 4.54
N LEU A 110 -7.85 -9.84 4.39
CA LEU A 110 -8.97 -9.82 3.44
C LEU A 110 -9.96 -8.67 3.69
N ASP A 111 -10.27 -8.37 4.95
CA ASP A 111 -11.14 -7.23 5.30
C ASP A 111 -10.52 -5.91 4.83
N THR A 112 -9.19 -5.79 4.97
CA THR A 112 -8.42 -4.62 4.51
C THR A 112 -8.49 -4.47 2.99
N ILE A 113 -8.33 -5.58 2.25
CA ILE A 113 -8.47 -5.60 0.79
C ILE A 113 -9.87 -5.17 0.36
N HIS A 114 -10.92 -5.69 1.01
CA HIS A 114 -12.29 -5.30 0.67
C HIS A 114 -12.54 -3.79 0.88
N VAL A 115 -11.99 -3.23 1.95
CA VAL A 115 -12.04 -1.78 2.20
C VAL A 115 -11.31 -1.00 1.11
N ASP A 116 -10.11 -1.44 0.71
CA ASP A 116 -9.32 -0.78 -0.34
C ASP A 116 -10.02 -0.85 -1.71
N LEU A 117 -10.52 -2.02 -2.09
CA LEU A 117 -11.25 -2.22 -3.34
C LEU A 117 -12.53 -1.37 -3.38
N LYS A 118 -13.23 -1.26 -2.24
CA LYS A 118 -14.42 -0.41 -2.11
C LYS A 118 -14.07 1.07 -2.23
N ALA A 119 -12.96 1.52 -1.63
CA ALA A 119 -12.51 2.90 -1.70
C ALA A 119 -12.22 3.32 -3.16
N GLU A 120 -11.61 2.42 -3.94
CA GLU A 120 -11.25 2.66 -5.34
C GLU A 120 -12.34 2.23 -6.35
N ARG A 121 -13.50 1.73 -5.87
CA ARG A 121 -14.60 1.19 -6.70
C ARG A 121 -14.12 0.13 -7.71
N ILE A 122 -13.25 -0.76 -7.26
CA ILE A 122 -12.66 -1.83 -8.07
C ILE A 122 -13.37 -3.15 -7.75
N HIS A 123 -13.92 -3.81 -8.77
CA HIS A 123 -14.43 -5.17 -8.65
C HIS A 123 -13.31 -6.21 -8.85
N PRO A 124 -13.25 -7.31 -8.06
CA PRO A 124 -12.28 -8.39 -8.26
C PRO A 124 -12.26 -8.99 -9.67
N ASP A 125 -13.38 -8.99 -10.39
CA ASP A 125 -13.45 -9.52 -11.76
C ASP A 125 -12.57 -8.75 -12.75
N HIS A 126 -12.29 -7.47 -12.47
CA HIS A 126 -11.37 -6.67 -13.28
C HIS A 126 -9.92 -7.22 -13.24
N THR A 127 -9.60 -8.15 -12.34
CA THR A 127 -8.25 -8.73 -12.26
C THR A 127 -7.84 -9.51 -13.51
N ARG A 128 -8.80 -10.02 -14.30
CA ARG A 128 -8.53 -10.76 -15.54
C ARG A 128 -7.91 -9.87 -16.61
N ASP A 129 -8.39 -8.64 -16.73
CA ASP A 129 -7.79 -7.63 -17.59
C ASP A 129 -6.63 -6.94 -16.85
N ARG A 130 -5.39 -7.28 -17.24
CA ARG A 130 -4.19 -6.72 -16.62
C ARG A 130 -4.04 -5.23 -16.85
N ALA A 131 -4.52 -4.70 -17.98
CA ALA A 131 -4.39 -3.28 -18.31
C ALA A 131 -5.36 -2.46 -17.45
N VAL A 132 -6.63 -2.87 -17.41
CA VAL A 132 -7.66 -2.25 -16.57
C VAL A 132 -7.29 -2.37 -15.09
N TRP A 133 -6.81 -3.53 -14.64
CA TRP A 133 -6.36 -3.72 -13.26
C TRP A 133 -5.25 -2.75 -12.89
N ARG A 134 -4.19 -2.67 -13.70
CA ARG A 134 -3.05 -1.77 -13.44
C ARG A 134 -3.45 -0.31 -13.45
N GLN A 135 -4.32 0.10 -14.37
CA GLN A 135 -4.81 1.47 -14.46
C GLN A 135 -5.61 1.86 -13.21
N ARG A 136 -6.50 0.98 -12.74
CA ARG A 136 -7.36 1.26 -11.58
C ARG A 136 -6.61 1.27 -10.26
N ILE A 137 -5.60 0.42 -10.08
CA ILE A 137 -4.81 0.38 -8.83
C ILE A 137 -3.69 1.43 -8.80
N GLY A 138 -3.24 1.91 -9.96
CA GLY A 138 -2.04 2.74 -10.13
C GLY A 138 -2.22 4.20 -9.74
N VAL A 139 -2.64 4.48 -8.50
CA VAL A 139 -3.00 5.84 -8.05
C VAL A 139 -1.81 6.62 -7.47
N ALA A 140 -0.80 5.95 -6.89
CA ALA A 140 0.09 6.64 -5.95
C ALA A 140 1.38 7.23 -6.54
N ASN A 141 1.66 7.16 -7.85
CA ASN A 141 2.70 8.00 -8.44
C ASN A 141 2.31 8.38 -9.87
N PRO A 142 2.17 9.66 -10.22
CA PRO A 142 2.09 10.04 -11.63
C PRO A 142 3.35 9.52 -12.34
N ALA A 143 3.18 9.08 -13.59
CA ALA A 143 4.30 8.74 -14.45
C ALA A 143 5.30 9.90 -14.42
N SER A 144 6.58 9.59 -14.19
CA SER A 144 7.64 10.56 -14.44
C SER A 144 7.56 10.92 -15.92
N LYS A 145 7.13 12.16 -16.21
CA LYS A 145 7.54 12.81 -17.45
C LYS A 145 9.04 13.10 -17.36
#